data_AF-A0A200QPW8-F1
#
_entry.id   AF-A0A200QPW8-F1
#
_cell.length_a   1.000
_cell.length_b   1.000
_cell.length_c   1.000
_cell.angle_alpha   90.00
_cell.angle_beta   90.00
_cell.angle_gamma   90.00
#
_symmetry.space_group_name_H-M   'P 1'
#
loop_
_entity.id
_entity.type
_entity.pdbx_description
1 polymer ?
#
loop_
_entity_poly.entity_id
_entity_poly.type
_entity_poly.pdbx_seq_one_letter_code
_entity_poly.pdbx_strand_id
1 'polypeptide(L)'
;MNQVTKEGACGCQMFEFYGLPCRHLHHILVLRFYAEEIPSHFILKRWMKDANRAEVIDSNGLVLHAENVGTDAMRISHYCRRSTELAYLLGKSEEAYNVAMDLLNQAFEEVRQIDNVELQRENTDELHLESCGSVPITTMGDPRVTQAKGRPRDEKGKPSVAAGAGRYKSGLEKSQAKKKPRTCQTCNVVGHDSRNCGKRKALQLGIASKNAGFGWKEVCTT
;
A
#
# COMPACT_ATOMS: atom_id res chain seq x y z
N MET A 1 20.22 8.13 28.63
CA MET A 1 18.93 8.75 28.94
C MET A 1 19.08 9.46 30.28
N ASN A 2 18.82 10.75 30.31
CA ASN A 2 18.89 11.61 31.49
C ASN A 2 17.76 11.23 32.47
N GLN A 3 18.07 11.10 33.76
CA GLN A 3 17.07 10.66 34.74
C GLN A 3 16.02 11.72 35.08
N VAL A 4 16.40 13.00 34.98
CA VAL A 4 15.55 14.14 35.34
C VAL A 4 14.70 14.57 34.16
N THR A 5 15.33 14.80 33.00
CA THR A 5 14.61 15.27 31.79
C THR A 5 13.99 14.13 30.99
N LYS A 6 14.33 12.87 31.31
CA LYS A 6 13.98 11.67 30.54
C LYS A 6 14.44 11.70 29.08
N GLU A 7 15.32 12.63 28.72
CA GLU A 7 15.86 12.78 27.37
C GLU A 7 16.92 11.74 27.05
N GLY A 8 16.92 11.21 25.84
CA GLY A 8 18.01 10.36 25.39
C GLY A 8 17.80 9.80 24.00
N ALA A 9 18.91 9.43 23.37
CA ALA A 9 18.90 8.71 22.11
C ALA A 9 19.10 7.21 22.34
N CYS A 10 18.71 6.40 21.36
CA CYS A 10 19.07 4.99 21.30
C CYS A 10 19.99 4.76 20.11
N GLY A 11 21.03 3.95 20.28
CA GLY A 11 21.95 3.59 19.19
C GLY A 11 21.27 2.89 17.99
N CYS A 12 20.04 2.39 18.14
CA CYS A 12 19.27 1.86 17.01
C CYS A 12 18.69 2.94 16.07
N GLN A 13 18.72 4.20 16.48
CA GLN A 13 18.30 5.38 15.70
C GLN A 13 16.86 5.35 15.15
N MET A 14 16.02 4.46 15.64
CA MET A 14 14.64 4.29 15.16
C MET A 14 13.78 5.53 15.39
N PHE A 15 14.05 6.32 16.42
CA PHE A 15 13.33 7.57 16.63
C PHE A 15 13.80 8.63 15.62
N GLU A 16 15.06 8.64 15.26
CA GLU A 16 15.64 9.55 14.30
C GLU A 16 15.13 9.23 12.88
N PHE A 17 14.97 7.95 12.53
CA PHE A 17 14.46 7.52 11.23
C PHE A 17 12.93 7.48 11.11
N TYR A 18 12.23 6.94 12.12
CA TYR A 18 10.78 6.70 12.09
C TYR A 18 10.00 7.58 13.07
N GLY A 19 10.69 8.37 13.92
CA GLY A 19 10.12 9.23 14.97
C GLY A 19 9.14 8.55 15.89
N LEU A 20 9.37 7.26 16.13
CA LEU A 20 8.67 6.48 17.13
C LEU A 20 9.72 5.93 18.11
N PRO A 21 9.50 6.04 19.43
CA PRO A 21 10.37 5.42 20.41
C PRO A 21 10.52 3.93 20.14
N CYS A 22 11.77 3.48 20.00
CA CYS A 22 12.04 2.06 19.81
C CYS A 22 11.69 1.25 21.06
N ARG A 23 11.63 -0.08 20.91
CA ARG A 23 11.47 -1.00 22.05
C ARG A 23 12.50 -0.77 23.18
N HIS A 24 13.73 -0.35 22.84
CA HIS A 24 14.77 -0.12 23.84
C HIS A 24 14.49 1.16 24.66
N LEU A 25 14.08 2.23 23.98
CA LEU A 25 13.65 3.49 24.61
C LEU A 25 12.40 3.27 25.45
N HIS A 26 11.42 2.57 24.90
CA HIS A 26 10.18 2.22 25.59
C HIS A 26 10.45 1.40 26.88
N HIS A 27 11.34 0.41 26.80
CA HIS A 27 11.74 -0.37 27.97
C HIS A 27 12.34 0.52 29.06
N ILE A 28 13.24 1.43 28.71
CA ILE A 28 13.86 2.34 29.68
C ILE A 28 12.82 3.32 30.27
N LEU A 29 11.96 3.91 29.43
CA LEU A 29 10.92 4.84 29.87
C LEU A 29 9.96 4.20 30.87
N VAL A 30 9.44 3.03 30.54
CA VAL A 30 8.39 2.36 31.33
C VAL A 30 8.99 1.64 32.54
N LEU A 31 10.04 0.83 32.35
CA LEU A 31 10.50 -0.08 33.40
C LEU A 31 11.58 0.50 34.29
N ARG A 32 12.34 1.50 33.81
CA ARG A 32 13.40 2.13 34.60
C ARG A 32 12.99 3.50 35.15
N PHE A 33 12.23 4.26 34.37
CA PHE A 33 11.81 5.62 34.75
C PHE A 33 10.33 5.73 35.14
N TYR A 34 9.59 4.63 35.11
CA TYR A 34 8.17 4.57 35.47
C TYR A 34 7.37 5.73 34.86
N ALA A 35 7.65 6.05 33.60
CA ALA A 35 6.99 7.15 32.90
C ALA A 35 5.55 6.75 32.59
N GLU A 36 4.60 7.50 33.15
CA GLU A 36 3.15 7.35 32.87
C GLU A 36 2.79 7.89 31.48
N GLU A 37 3.52 8.91 31.02
CA GLU A 37 3.35 9.53 29.72
C GLU A 37 4.66 9.49 28.91
N ILE A 38 4.51 9.47 27.59
CA ILE A 38 5.65 9.63 26.68
C ILE A 38 6.20 11.05 26.84
N PRO A 39 7.49 11.24 27.17
CA PRO A 39 8.07 12.57 27.27
C PRO A 39 7.90 13.37 25.97
N SER A 40 7.66 14.68 26.09
CA SER A 40 7.35 15.57 24.96
C SER A 40 8.38 15.55 23.84
N HIS A 41 9.67 15.38 24.15
CA HIS A 41 10.74 15.29 23.14
C HIS A 41 10.66 14.03 22.26
N PHE A 42 9.86 13.03 22.64
CA PHE A 42 9.55 11.86 21.81
C PHE A 42 8.23 11.99 21.04
N ILE A 43 7.52 13.13 21.16
CA ILE A 43 6.27 13.40 20.45
C ILE A 43 6.56 14.37 19.31
N LEU A 44 6.43 13.91 18.08
CA LEU A 44 6.64 14.75 16.90
C LEU A 44 5.30 15.29 16.39
N LYS A 45 5.30 16.52 15.84
CA LYS A 45 4.10 17.19 15.31
C LYS A 45 3.27 16.31 14.37
N ARG A 46 3.91 15.52 13.51
CA ARG A 46 3.22 14.61 12.58
C ARG A 46 2.38 13.52 13.26
N TRP A 47 2.65 13.22 14.53
CA TRP A 47 1.94 12.21 15.33
C TRP A 47 0.89 12.82 16.25
N MET A 48 0.77 14.16 16.29
CA MET A 48 -0.21 14.84 17.11
C MET A 48 -1.56 14.92 16.39
N LYS A 49 -2.64 15.12 17.13
CA LYS A 49 -4.02 15.20 16.60
C LYS A 49 -4.20 16.31 15.56
N ASP A 50 -3.41 17.36 15.69
CA ASP A 50 -3.31 18.53 14.83
C ASP A 50 -2.25 18.40 13.74
N ALA A 51 -1.68 17.21 13.49
CA ALA A 51 -0.71 16.97 12.42
C ALA A 51 -1.18 17.43 11.02
N ASN A 52 -2.50 17.40 10.79
CA ASN A 52 -3.15 17.86 9.57
C ASN A 52 -3.83 19.23 9.72
N ARG A 53 -3.68 19.91 10.86
CA ARG A 53 -4.13 21.30 11.01
C ARG A 53 -3.05 22.16 10.39
N ALA A 54 -3.38 22.76 9.24
CA ALA A 54 -2.49 23.66 8.54
C ALA A 54 -2.30 24.94 9.34
N GLU A 55 -1.30 24.96 10.22
CA GLU A 55 -0.71 26.20 10.74
C GLU A 55 0.79 26.14 10.45
N VAL A 56 1.17 26.70 9.30
CA VAL A 56 2.57 27.02 9.00
C VAL A 56 2.85 28.31 9.75
N ILE A 57 3.36 28.20 10.96
CA ILE A 57 3.77 29.33 11.78
C ILE A 57 5.24 29.62 11.44
N ASP A 58 5.53 30.82 10.96
CA ASP A 58 6.91 31.27 10.75
C ASP A 58 7.62 31.58 12.09
N SER A 59 8.90 31.93 12.03
CA SER A 59 9.73 32.29 13.20
C SER A 59 9.21 33.51 13.98
N ASN A 60 8.15 34.18 13.50
CA ASN A 60 7.56 35.40 14.05
C ASN A 60 6.10 35.19 14.50
N GLY A 61 5.54 33.98 14.39
CA GLY A 61 4.20 33.67 14.88
C GLY A 61 3.05 33.95 13.90
N LEU A 62 3.32 34.25 12.63
CA LEU A 62 2.28 34.49 11.62
C LEU A 62 2.03 33.25 10.74
N VAL A 63 0.74 32.99 10.47
CA VAL A 63 0.27 31.88 9.64
C VAL A 63 0.61 32.18 8.17
N LEU A 64 1.61 31.49 7.63
CA LEU A 64 1.95 31.54 6.20
C LEU A 64 1.08 30.54 5.44
N HIS A 65 0.15 31.02 4.63
CA HIS A 65 -0.35 30.22 3.52
C HIS A 65 0.80 30.05 2.51
N ALA A 66 1.57 28.98 2.64
CA ALA A 66 2.61 28.63 1.67
C ALA A 66 1.95 28.17 0.37
N GLU A 67 1.93 29.05 -0.61
CA GLU A 67 1.57 28.72 -1.97
C GLU A 67 2.51 27.63 -2.50
N ASN A 68 1.90 26.49 -2.85
CA ASN A 68 2.33 25.55 -3.90
C ASN A 68 3.23 24.34 -3.64
N VAL A 69 3.63 23.98 -2.41
CA VAL A 69 4.43 22.71 -2.22
C VAL A 69 3.83 21.71 -1.22
N GLY A 70 2.65 21.98 -0.66
CA GLY A 70 1.99 21.10 0.32
C GLY A 70 0.52 20.78 0.06
N THR A 71 -0.01 21.13 -1.11
CA THR A 71 -1.45 21.31 -1.30
C THR A 71 -2.17 20.06 -1.81
N ASP A 72 -1.62 19.31 -2.76
CA ASP A 72 -2.32 18.21 -3.43
C ASP A 72 -2.67 17.05 -2.49
N ALA A 73 -1.65 16.48 -1.81
CA ALA A 73 -1.84 15.39 -0.87
C ALA A 73 -2.77 15.80 0.30
N MET A 74 -2.72 17.08 0.70
CA MET A 74 -3.58 17.65 1.73
C MET A 74 -5.03 17.81 1.24
N ARG A 75 -5.24 18.33 0.03
CA ARG A 75 -6.56 18.43 -0.62
C ARG A 75 -7.19 17.05 -0.79
N ILE A 76 -6.41 16.06 -1.26
CA ILE A 76 -6.85 14.66 -1.41
C ILE A 76 -7.22 14.07 -0.05
N SER A 77 -6.36 14.22 0.96
CA SER A 77 -6.62 13.69 2.31
C SER A 77 -7.87 14.31 2.93
N HIS A 78 -8.05 15.62 2.77
CA HIS A 78 -9.24 16.33 3.24
C HIS A 78 -10.51 15.84 2.52
N TYR A 79 -10.45 15.66 1.19
CA TYR A 79 -11.55 15.11 0.40
C TYR A 79 -11.92 13.70 0.89
N CYS A 80 -10.97 12.78 1.00
CA CYS A 80 -11.23 11.42 1.46
C CYS A 80 -11.92 11.37 2.83
N ARG A 81 -11.52 12.27 3.76
CA ARG A 81 -12.18 12.39 5.06
C ARG A 81 -13.66 12.80 4.93
N ARG A 82 -13.95 13.83 4.13
CA ARG A 82 -15.32 14.32 3.90
C ARG A 82 -16.17 13.29 3.15
N SER A 83 -15.61 12.62 2.14
CA SER A 83 -16.30 11.59 1.37
C SER A 83 -16.65 10.37 2.22
N THR A 84 -15.77 10.01 3.18
CA THR A 84 -16.05 8.93 4.14
C THR A 84 -17.24 9.30 5.04
N GLU A 85 -17.29 10.54 5.55
CA GLU A 85 -18.43 11.04 6.33
C GLU A 85 -19.73 11.00 5.52
N LEU A 86 -19.69 11.46 4.27
CA LEU A 86 -20.83 11.40 3.35
C LEU A 86 -21.29 9.95 3.11
N ALA A 87 -20.36 9.01 2.92
CA ALA A 87 -20.66 7.58 2.72
C ALA A 87 -21.47 6.98 3.88
N TYR A 88 -21.17 7.37 5.13
CA TYR A 88 -21.94 6.93 6.29
C TYR A 88 -23.36 7.49 6.34
N LEU A 89 -23.59 8.68 5.78
CA LEU A 89 -24.91 9.30 5.74
C LEU A 89 -25.76 8.70 4.63
N LEU A 90 -25.21 8.55 3.42
CA LEU A 90 -25.93 8.02 2.27
C LEU A 90 -26.29 6.54 2.39
N GLY A 91 -25.50 5.74 3.13
CA GLY A 91 -25.78 4.31 3.29
C GLY A 91 -27.04 3.99 4.11
N LYS A 92 -27.71 5.02 4.67
CA LYS A 92 -28.89 4.86 5.54
C LYS A 92 -30.22 4.99 4.80
N SER A 93 -30.25 5.52 3.58
CA SER A 93 -31.48 5.74 2.80
C SER A 93 -31.15 5.67 1.32
N GLU A 94 -32.02 4.99 0.56
CA GLU A 94 -31.90 4.89 -0.89
C GLU A 94 -32.10 6.26 -1.57
N GLU A 95 -33.01 7.07 -1.04
CA GLU A 95 -33.24 8.44 -1.49
C GLU A 95 -32.00 9.32 -1.28
N ALA A 96 -31.37 9.24 -0.10
CA ALA A 96 -30.14 9.97 0.19
C ALA A 96 -28.97 9.51 -0.70
N TYR A 97 -28.89 8.21 -1.00
CA TYR A 97 -27.93 7.66 -1.96
C TYR A 97 -28.12 8.23 -3.36
N ASN A 98 -29.35 8.21 -3.89
CA ASN A 98 -29.64 8.71 -5.24
C ASN A 98 -29.31 10.20 -5.37
N VAL A 99 -29.74 11.03 -4.42
CA VAL A 99 -29.40 12.46 -4.39
C VAL A 99 -27.89 12.69 -4.33
N ALA A 100 -27.17 11.94 -3.49
CA ALA A 100 -25.72 12.08 -3.38
C ALA A 100 -25.00 11.64 -4.67
N MET A 101 -25.47 10.59 -5.35
CA MET A 101 -24.89 10.14 -6.62
C MET A 101 -25.10 11.17 -7.74
N ASP A 102 -26.30 11.75 -7.84
CA ASP A 102 -26.59 12.78 -8.84
C ASP A 102 -25.66 14.00 -8.66
N LEU A 103 -25.52 14.48 -7.42
CA LEU A 103 -24.62 15.59 -7.08
C LEU A 103 -23.15 15.25 -7.36
N LEU A 104 -22.71 14.03 -7.04
CA LEU A 104 -21.34 13.60 -7.31
C LEU A 104 -21.05 13.51 -8.80
N ASN A 105 -21.98 12.99 -9.60
CA ASN A 105 -21.83 12.92 -11.05
C ASN A 105 -21.74 14.32 -11.67
N GLN A 106 -22.57 15.26 -11.21
CA GLN A 106 -22.47 16.66 -11.65
C GLN A 106 -21.11 17.28 -11.27
N ALA A 107 -20.67 17.08 -10.03
CA ALA A 107 -19.38 17.58 -9.57
C ALA A 107 -18.20 17.00 -10.38
N PHE A 108 -18.25 15.72 -10.74
CA PHE A 108 -17.22 15.10 -11.59
C PHE A 108 -17.17 15.74 -12.97
N GLU A 109 -18.32 16.07 -13.56
CA GLU A 109 -18.35 16.72 -14.86
C GLU A 109 -17.75 18.13 -14.78
N GLU A 110 -18.16 18.94 -13.80
CA GLU A 110 -17.61 20.30 -13.60
C GLU A 110 -16.09 20.28 -13.38
N VAL A 111 -15.57 19.34 -12.59
CA VAL A 111 -14.12 19.21 -12.36
C VAL A 111 -13.38 18.78 -13.64
N ARG A 112 -13.95 17.87 -14.44
CA ARG A 112 -13.37 17.48 -15.74
C ARG A 112 -13.30 18.66 -16.71
N GLN A 113 -14.30 19.54 -16.71
CA GLN A 113 -14.27 20.74 -17.55
C GLN A 113 -13.13 21.68 -17.15
N ILE A 114 -12.85 21.83 -15.84
CA ILE A 114 -11.71 22.63 -15.36
C ILE A 114 -10.37 22.02 -15.82
N ASP A 115 -10.20 20.70 -15.66
CA ASP A 115 -8.99 19.98 -16.08
C ASP A 115 -8.73 20.14 -17.60
N ASN A 116 -9.78 20.08 -18.42
CA ASN A 116 -9.67 20.30 -19.87
C ASN A 116 -9.28 21.75 -20.23
N VAL A 117 -9.71 22.75 -19.46
CA VAL A 117 -9.37 24.17 -19.68
C VAL A 117 -7.92 24.47 -19.30
N GLU A 118 -7.42 23.86 -18.23
CA GLU A 118 -6.03 24.06 -17.77
C GLU A 118 -5.02 23.48 -18.78
N LEU A 119 -5.33 22.31 -19.37
CA LEU A 119 -4.56 21.70 -20.47
C LEU A 119 -4.55 22.54 -21.76
N GLN A 120 -5.63 23.27 -22.06
CA GLN A 120 -5.68 24.16 -23.22
C GLN A 120 -4.84 25.43 -23.03
N ARG A 121 -4.74 25.92 -21.79
CA ARG A 121 -3.98 27.12 -21.43
C ARG A 121 -2.47 26.90 -21.54
N GLU A 122 -2.00 25.71 -21.17
CA GLU A 122 -0.60 25.29 -21.35
C GLU A 122 -0.20 25.19 -22.83
N ASN A 123 -1.12 24.79 -23.73
CA ASN A 123 -0.86 24.76 -25.18
C ASN A 123 -0.81 26.15 -25.85
N THR A 124 -1.48 27.16 -25.28
CA THR A 124 -1.50 28.53 -25.85
C THR A 124 -0.30 29.38 -25.43
N ASP A 125 0.31 29.09 -24.27
CA ASP A 125 1.48 29.83 -23.78
C ASP A 125 2.78 29.45 -24.53
N GLU A 126 2.82 28.32 -25.26
CA GLU A 126 3.93 27.98 -26.17
C GLU A 126 3.93 28.80 -27.48
N LEU A 127 2.82 29.43 -27.87
CA LEU A 127 2.71 30.14 -29.16
C LEU A 127 3.05 31.64 -29.11
N HIS A 128 3.53 32.18 -27.98
CA HIS A 128 3.79 33.63 -27.83
C HIS A 128 5.27 34.04 -27.63
N LEU A 129 6.25 33.12 -27.72
CA LEU A 129 7.67 33.51 -27.60
C LEU A 129 8.47 33.52 -28.92
N GLU A 130 7.87 33.16 -30.06
CA GLU A 130 8.59 33.17 -31.34
C GLU A 130 8.43 34.51 -32.08
N SER A 131 9.16 35.54 -31.63
CA SER A 131 9.58 36.64 -32.52
C SER A 131 10.76 37.41 -31.95
N CYS A 132 11.98 36.91 -32.20
CA CYS A 132 13.10 37.71 -32.71
C CYS A 132 14.33 36.81 -32.98
N GLY A 133 14.84 36.85 -34.22
CA GLY A 133 16.22 36.44 -34.56
C GLY A 133 16.35 35.12 -35.30
N SER A 134 16.37 35.19 -36.62
CA SER A 134 16.67 34.12 -37.56
C SER A 134 18.00 33.42 -37.25
N VAL A 135 17.95 32.12 -36.95
CA VAL A 135 19.09 31.20 -36.97
C VAL A 135 18.70 30.03 -37.88
N PRO A 136 19.56 29.57 -38.81
CA PRO A 136 19.13 28.59 -39.79
C PRO A 136 18.85 27.26 -39.07
N ILE A 137 17.70 26.67 -39.41
CA ILE A 137 17.31 25.31 -39.02
C ILE A 137 18.43 24.37 -39.44
N THR A 138 19.30 23.98 -38.51
CA THR A 138 19.95 22.68 -38.59
C THR A 138 18.90 21.69 -38.15
N THR A 139 18.37 20.90 -39.08
CA THR A 139 17.56 19.74 -38.77
C THR A 139 18.32 18.91 -37.74
N MET A 140 17.81 18.88 -36.51
CA MET A 140 18.37 18.09 -35.43
C MET A 140 18.07 16.64 -35.76
N GLY A 141 18.94 16.03 -36.58
CA GLY A 141 18.88 14.59 -36.83
C GLY A 141 19.12 13.85 -35.52
N ASP A 142 18.44 12.71 -35.36
CA ASP A 142 18.54 11.87 -34.16
C ASP A 142 20.00 11.71 -33.71
N PRO A 143 20.30 11.89 -32.43
CA PRO A 143 21.66 11.74 -31.93
C PRO A 143 22.17 10.35 -32.31
N ARG A 144 23.39 10.29 -32.87
CA ARG A 144 24.03 9.02 -33.26
C ARG A 144 23.99 8.07 -32.06
N VAL A 145 23.30 6.95 -32.24
CA VAL A 145 23.29 5.85 -31.28
C VAL A 145 24.74 5.39 -31.10
N THR A 146 25.36 5.80 -30.01
CA THR A 146 26.63 5.22 -29.60
C THR A 146 26.33 3.79 -29.14
N GLN A 147 27.15 2.85 -29.60
CA GLN A 147 27.16 1.49 -29.09
C GLN A 147 27.64 1.54 -27.64
N ALA A 148 26.74 1.87 -26.70
CA ALA A 148 26.95 1.53 -25.31
C ALA A 148 27.09 0.00 -25.26
N LYS A 149 28.05 -0.49 -24.48
CA LYS A 149 28.35 -1.91 -24.30
C LYS A 149 27.19 -2.58 -23.52
N GLY A 150 26.04 -2.63 -24.16
CA GLY A 150 24.84 -3.29 -23.68
C GLY A 150 25.01 -4.81 -23.76
N ARG A 151 24.23 -5.51 -22.95
CA ARG A 151 24.19 -6.98 -22.93
C ARG A 151 23.89 -7.51 -24.34
N PRO A 152 24.65 -8.50 -24.86
CA PRO A 152 24.38 -9.07 -26.18
C PRO A 152 22.94 -9.58 -26.27
N ARG A 153 22.32 -9.37 -27.42
CA ARG A 153 20.99 -9.90 -27.73
C ARG A 153 21.05 -11.42 -27.64
N ASP A 154 20.22 -12.00 -26.76
CA ASP A 154 20.12 -13.44 -26.60
C ASP A 154 19.62 -14.05 -27.93
N GLU A 155 20.51 -14.62 -28.74
CA GLU A 155 20.16 -15.41 -29.93
C GLU A 155 19.43 -16.69 -29.47
N LYS A 156 18.20 -16.88 -29.97
CA LYS A 156 17.42 -18.09 -29.73
C LYS A 156 18.19 -19.30 -30.27
N GLY A 157 18.72 -20.15 -29.39
CA GLY A 157 19.09 -21.52 -29.76
C GLY A 157 20.35 -22.15 -29.17
N LYS A 158 21.01 -21.60 -28.14
CA LYS A 158 22.13 -22.31 -27.48
C LYS A 158 21.98 -22.35 -25.96
N PRO A 159 22.15 -23.52 -25.30
CA PRO A 159 22.16 -23.59 -23.85
C PRO A 159 23.48 -23.02 -23.34
N SER A 160 23.46 -21.85 -22.68
CA SER A 160 24.67 -21.34 -22.05
C SER A 160 24.91 -22.09 -20.74
N VAL A 161 25.82 -23.05 -20.80
CA VAL A 161 26.48 -23.62 -19.62
C VAL A 161 27.40 -22.54 -19.06
N ALA A 162 26.88 -21.70 -18.19
CA ALA A 162 27.67 -20.82 -17.34
C ALA A 162 26.91 -20.62 -16.03
N ALA A 163 27.29 -21.41 -15.03
CA ALA A 163 26.86 -21.22 -13.66
C ALA A 163 27.29 -19.82 -13.19
N GLY A 164 26.33 -18.93 -12.89
CA GLY A 164 26.62 -17.75 -12.05
C GLY A 164 26.01 -16.41 -12.46
N ALA A 165 25.51 -16.23 -13.70
CA ALA A 165 25.06 -14.90 -14.18
C ALA A 165 23.57 -14.84 -14.54
N GLY A 166 22.70 -15.42 -13.71
CA GLY A 166 21.26 -15.32 -13.89
C GLY A 166 20.71 -13.97 -13.43
N ARG A 167 19.81 -13.37 -14.22
CA ARG A 167 18.97 -12.23 -13.82
C ARG A 167 18.37 -12.47 -12.43
N TYR A 168 18.41 -11.46 -11.56
CA TYR A 168 17.70 -11.50 -10.28
C TYR A 168 16.22 -11.80 -10.53
N LYS A 169 15.77 -13.00 -10.12
CA LYS A 169 14.38 -13.42 -10.25
C LYS A 169 13.46 -12.46 -9.49
N SER A 170 12.40 -12.01 -10.16
CA SER A 170 11.33 -11.23 -9.55
C SER A 170 10.65 -12.00 -8.42
N GLY A 171 9.96 -11.30 -7.52
CA GLY A 171 9.19 -11.93 -6.44
C GLY A 171 8.14 -12.93 -6.97
N LEU A 172 7.59 -12.66 -8.15
CA LEU A 172 6.62 -13.53 -8.82
C LEU A 172 7.28 -14.83 -9.32
N GLU A 173 8.45 -14.76 -9.94
CA GLU A 173 9.18 -15.95 -10.41
C GLU A 173 9.69 -16.82 -9.26
N LYS A 174 10.15 -16.19 -8.16
CA LYS A 174 10.57 -16.91 -6.95
C LYS A 174 9.41 -17.66 -6.28
N SER A 175 8.19 -17.12 -6.33
CA SER A 175 7.01 -17.74 -5.70
C SER A 175 6.43 -18.89 -6.54
N GLN A 176 6.52 -18.81 -7.88
CA GLN A 176 6.08 -19.89 -8.76
C GLN A 176 6.99 -21.12 -8.70
N ALA A 177 8.32 -20.93 -8.61
CA ALA A 177 9.30 -22.01 -8.55
C ALA A 177 9.25 -22.86 -7.26
N LYS A 178 8.55 -22.40 -6.21
CA LYS A 178 8.49 -23.06 -4.89
C LYS A 178 7.15 -23.74 -4.58
N LYS A 179 6.20 -23.82 -5.53
CA LYS A 179 4.92 -24.48 -5.28
C LYS A 179 5.13 -26.00 -5.20
N LYS A 180 5.31 -26.53 -3.98
CA LYS A 180 5.22 -27.97 -3.73
C LYS A 180 3.83 -28.44 -4.19
N PRO A 181 3.72 -29.51 -4.99
CA PRO A 181 2.42 -30.02 -5.41
C PRO A 181 1.60 -30.39 -4.17
N ARG A 182 0.33 -29.98 -4.14
CA ARG A 182 -0.56 -30.30 -3.02
C ARG A 182 -0.73 -31.83 -2.95
N THR A 183 -0.41 -32.40 -1.80
CA THR A 183 -0.65 -33.81 -1.47
C THR A 183 -1.92 -33.95 -0.65
N CYS A 184 -2.62 -35.07 -0.82
CA CYS A 184 -3.74 -35.43 0.03
C CYS A 184 -3.24 -35.64 1.49
N GLN A 185 -3.82 -34.97 2.48
CA GLN A 185 -3.41 -35.13 3.89
C GLN A 185 -3.72 -36.53 4.45
N THR A 186 -4.59 -37.31 3.79
CA THR A 186 -4.97 -38.66 4.26
C THR A 186 -4.10 -39.78 3.67
N CYS A 187 -3.61 -39.62 2.44
CA CYS A 187 -2.82 -40.68 1.78
C CYS A 187 -1.46 -40.21 1.26
N ASN A 188 -1.15 -38.93 1.40
CA ASN A 188 0.06 -38.24 0.95
C ASN A 188 0.39 -38.35 -0.55
N VAL A 189 -0.59 -38.75 -1.38
CA VAL A 189 -0.47 -38.82 -2.84
C VAL A 189 -0.86 -37.48 -3.47
N VAL A 190 -0.12 -37.06 -4.50
CA VAL A 190 -0.41 -35.87 -5.31
C VAL A 190 -1.58 -36.15 -6.28
N GLY A 191 -2.36 -35.12 -6.61
CA GLY A 191 -3.42 -35.22 -7.62
C GLY A 191 -4.85 -35.28 -7.09
N HIS A 192 -5.07 -35.26 -5.77
CA HIS A 192 -6.41 -35.11 -5.18
C HIS A 192 -6.36 -34.51 -3.76
N ASP A 193 -7.47 -33.90 -3.32
CA ASP A 193 -7.66 -33.42 -1.93
C ASP A 193 -8.19 -34.55 -1.02
N SER A 194 -8.01 -34.40 0.29
CA SER A 194 -8.52 -35.26 1.36
C SER A 194 -10.03 -35.51 1.28
N ARG A 195 -10.80 -34.57 0.73
CA ARG A 195 -12.25 -34.72 0.48
C ARG A 195 -12.57 -35.75 -0.60
N ASN A 196 -11.71 -35.90 -1.59
CA ASN A 196 -11.84 -36.86 -2.69
C ASN A 196 -10.92 -38.08 -2.55
N CYS A 197 -10.35 -38.29 -1.36
CA CYS A 197 -9.45 -39.40 -1.12
C CYS A 197 -10.21 -40.73 -1.04
N GLY A 198 -9.93 -41.64 -1.98
CA GLY A 198 -10.48 -43.00 -1.99
C GLY A 198 -10.16 -43.78 -0.70
N LYS A 199 -8.96 -43.59 -0.12
CA LYS A 199 -8.61 -44.21 1.17
C LYS A 199 -9.45 -43.68 2.33
N ARG A 200 -9.78 -42.38 2.33
CA ARG A 200 -10.67 -41.79 3.34
C ARG A 200 -12.10 -42.35 3.23
N LYS A 201 -12.62 -42.49 2.00
CA LYS A 201 -13.93 -43.11 1.76
C LYS A 201 -13.97 -44.57 2.22
N ALA A 202 -12.91 -45.34 1.94
CA ALA A 202 -12.80 -46.72 2.43
C ALA A 202 -12.74 -46.82 3.97
N LEU A 203 -12.01 -45.91 4.63
CA LEU A 203 -11.98 -45.81 6.10
C LEU A 203 -13.35 -45.47 6.69
N GLN A 204 -14.11 -44.57 6.07
CA GLN A 204 -15.47 -44.23 6.51
C GLN A 204 -16.44 -45.41 6.36
N LEU A 205 -16.37 -46.16 5.26
CA LEU A 205 -17.20 -47.35 5.04
C LEU A 205 -16.86 -48.47 6.04
N GLY A 206 -15.58 -48.63 6.40
CA GLY A 206 -15.16 -49.58 7.44
C GLY A 206 -15.62 -49.23 8.85
N ILE A 207 -15.80 -47.94 9.18
CA ILE A 207 -16.35 -47.49 10.47
C ILE A 207 -17.87 -47.68 10.50
N ALA A 208 -18.58 -47.41 9.40
CA ALA A 208 -20.02 -47.62 9.30
C ALA A 208 -20.42 -49.10 9.50
N SER A 209 -19.61 -50.04 9.03
CA SER A 209 -19.85 -51.48 9.22
C SER A 209 -19.67 -51.94 10.68
N LYS A 210 -18.85 -51.24 11.49
CA LYS A 210 -18.67 -51.55 12.93
C LYS A 210 -19.79 -50.98 13.82
N ASN A 211 -20.44 -49.91 13.40
CA ASN A 211 -21.52 -49.26 14.17
C ASN A 211 -22.91 -49.86 13.93
N ALA A 212 -23.07 -50.83 13.00
CA ALA A 212 -24.34 -51.51 12.75
C ALA A 212 -24.77 -52.51 13.86
N GLY A 213 -23.99 -52.64 14.94
CA GLY A 213 -24.20 -53.63 16.01
C GLY A 213 -24.90 -53.12 17.29
N PHE A 214 -25.24 -51.83 17.41
CA PHE A 214 -25.92 -51.32 18.61
C PHE A 214 -27.31 -50.78 18.24
N GLY A 215 -28.28 -51.70 18.20
CA GLY A 215 -29.70 -51.39 18.08
C GLY A 215 -30.25 -50.84 19.40
N TRP A 216 -30.79 -49.62 19.36
CA TRP A 216 -31.53 -49.01 20.46
C TRP A 216 -32.95 -49.59 20.47
N LYS A 217 -33.33 -50.32 21.54
CA LYS A 217 -34.74 -50.55 21.84
C LYS A 217 -35.29 -49.29 22.50
N GLU A 218 -36.22 -48.65 21.81
CA GLU A 218 -37.08 -47.60 22.33
C GLU A 218 -37.95 -48.17 23.46
N VAL A 219 -38.04 -47.43 24.58
CA VAL A 219 -39.09 -47.63 25.58
C VAL A 219 -39.78 -46.29 25.77
N CYS A 220 -40.94 -46.15 25.13
CA CYS A 220 -41.98 -45.15 25.43
C CYS A 220 -43.03 -45.80 26.33
N THR A 221 -43.30 -45.20 27.49
CA THR A 221 -44.54 -45.20 28.30
C THR A 221 -44.20 -44.58 29.66
N THR A 222 -44.96 -43.68 30.29
CA THR A 222 -46.24 -43.00 30.05
C THR A 222 -46.21 -41.72 30.87
#